data_AF-A0A4Q3FAJ1-F1
#
_entry.id   AF-A0A4Q3FAJ1-F1
#
_cell.length_a   1.000
_cell.length_b   1.000
_cell.length_c   1.000
_cell.angle_alpha   90.00
_cell.angle_beta   90.00
_cell.angle_gamma   90.00
#
_symmetry.space_group_name_H-M   'P 1'
#
loop_
_entity.id
_entity.type
_entity.pdbx_description
1 polymer ?
#
loop_
_entity_poly.entity_id
_entity_poly.type
_entity_poly.pdbx_seq_one_letter_code
_entity_poly.pdbx_strand_id
1 'polypeptide(L)'
;GQRGVDERRAAGAGDIQVVGLLRLSEPGGGFLRSNDPMAGRWYSRDVAAIAAARGLGEVAPYFVDAGAAAEPGPLPQGGMTQVSFRNTHLIYALTWFCLALMSAGGAIFLIRRGANEPSAD
;
A
#
# COMPACT_ATOMS: atom_id res chain seq x y z
N GLY A 1 -7.11 -6.27 32.07
CA GLY A 1 -5.95 -7.06 32.48
C GLY A 1 -4.87 -6.94 31.44
N GLN A 2 -3.80 -6.20 31.74
CA GLN A 2 -2.64 -6.07 30.85
C GLN A 2 -1.71 -7.26 31.10
N ARG A 3 -1.65 -8.19 30.14
CA ARG A 3 -0.60 -9.21 30.08
C ARG A 3 0.78 -8.54 30.03
N GLY A 4 1.81 -9.17 30.61
CA GLY A 4 3.17 -8.64 30.62
C GLY A 4 3.74 -8.47 29.21
N VAL A 5 4.74 -7.59 29.01
CA VAL A 5 5.42 -7.42 27.72
C VAL A 5 6.01 -8.74 27.22
N ASP A 6 6.46 -9.59 28.15
CA ASP A 6 7.08 -10.88 27.85
C ASP A 6 6.05 -11.95 27.43
N GLU A 7 4.86 -11.95 28.04
CA GLU A 7 3.72 -12.75 27.56
C GLU A 7 3.26 -12.28 26.17
N ARG A 8 3.40 -10.97 25.89
CA ARG A 8 3.23 -10.39 24.56
C ARG A 8 4.44 -10.54 23.64
N ARG A 9 5.41 -11.41 23.93
CA ARG A 9 6.52 -11.76 23.02
C ARG A 9 6.68 -13.27 22.84
N ALA A 10 5.98 -14.08 23.64
CA ALA A 10 6.04 -15.53 23.52
C ALA A 10 5.43 -15.96 22.18
N ALA A 11 6.27 -16.42 21.25
CA ALA A 11 5.81 -17.14 20.07
C ALA A 11 5.12 -18.42 20.57
N GLY A 12 3.88 -18.66 20.15
CA GLY A 12 3.13 -19.85 20.54
C GLY A 12 3.90 -21.12 20.15
N ALA A 13 3.89 -22.13 21.01
CA ALA A 13 4.46 -23.44 20.66
C ALA A 13 3.60 -24.10 19.57
N GLY A 14 4.23 -24.54 18.48
CA GLY A 14 3.57 -25.24 17.36
C GLY A 14 3.78 -24.56 16.00
N ASP A 15 3.08 -25.06 14.98
CA ASP A 15 3.11 -24.47 13.65
C ASP A 15 2.43 -23.09 13.66
N ILE A 16 3.17 -22.07 13.20
CA ILE A 16 2.69 -20.69 13.12
C ILE A 16 2.48 -20.33 11.65
N GLN A 17 1.24 -19.95 11.30
CA GLN A 17 0.94 -19.38 9.99
C GLN A 17 1.14 -17.85 10.01
N VAL A 18 1.98 -17.33 9.13
CA VAL A 18 2.16 -15.89 8.92
C VAL A 18 1.64 -15.52 7.54
N VAL A 19 0.66 -14.62 7.48
CA VAL A 19 0.12 -14.06 6.24
C VAL A 19 0.50 -12.59 6.16
N GLY A 20 1.07 -12.17 5.05
CA GLY A 20 1.58 -10.81 4.89
C GLY A 20 2.09 -10.50 3.48
N LEU A 21 2.68 -9.33 3.32
CA LEU A 21 3.30 -8.91 2.07
C LEU A 21 4.74 -9.41 2.02
N LEU A 22 5.06 -10.18 0.99
CA LEU A 22 6.45 -10.57 0.70
C LEU A 22 7.22 -9.36 0.15
N ARG A 23 8.43 -9.15 0.67
CA ARG A 23 9.37 -8.12 0.24
C ARG A 23 10.73 -8.77 0.01
N LEU A 24 11.36 -8.48 -1.11
CA LEU A 24 12.72 -8.95 -1.38
C LEU A 24 13.72 -8.26 -0.45
N SER A 25 14.86 -8.91 -0.20
CA SER A 25 15.95 -8.33 0.57
C SER A 25 16.50 -7.09 -0.13
N GLU A 26 16.82 -6.05 0.66
CA GLU A 26 17.37 -4.78 0.21
C GLU A 26 18.76 -4.58 0.82
N PRO A 27 19.81 -5.19 0.21
CA PRO A 27 21.15 -5.21 0.78
C PRO A 27 21.83 -3.83 0.75
N GLY A 28 22.67 -3.56 1.75
CA GLY A 28 23.56 -2.38 1.76
C GLY A 28 22.95 -1.08 2.30
N GLY A 29 21.68 -1.09 2.73
CA GLY A 29 21.01 0.10 3.26
C GLY A 29 20.18 0.85 2.22
N GLY A 30 19.44 1.88 2.69
CA GLY A 30 18.72 2.79 1.79
C GLY A 30 19.65 3.88 1.26
N PHE A 31 19.33 4.47 0.11
CA PHE A 31 20.13 5.53 -0.52
C PHE A 31 20.50 6.69 0.44
N LEU A 32 19.61 7.02 1.38
CA LEU A 32 19.77 8.14 2.31
C LEU A 32 20.38 7.76 3.66
N ARG A 33 20.31 6.48 4.07
CA ARG A 33 20.80 6.00 5.38
C ARG A 33 21.20 4.54 5.33
N SER A 34 22.38 4.26 5.87
CA SER A 34 22.88 2.92 6.15
C SER A 34 22.27 2.35 7.43
N ASN A 35 22.12 1.03 7.47
CA ASN A 35 21.76 0.31 8.70
C ASN A 35 22.85 0.50 9.78
N ASP A 36 22.46 0.49 11.05
CA ASP A 36 23.36 0.38 12.21
C ASP A 36 22.96 -0.87 13.01
N PRO A 37 23.57 -2.04 12.68
CA PRO A 37 23.28 -3.29 13.35
C PRO A 37 23.61 -3.27 14.84
N MET A 38 24.68 -2.56 15.25
CA MET A 38 25.12 -2.51 16.64
C MET A 38 24.12 -1.78 17.52
N ALA A 39 23.50 -0.73 17.00
CA ALA A 39 22.45 0.00 17.70
C ALA A 39 21.03 -0.48 17.35
N GLY A 40 20.89 -1.56 16.57
CA GLY A 40 19.60 -2.13 16.17
C GLY A 40 18.74 -1.23 15.28
N ARG A 41 19.35 -0.29 14.53
CA ARG A 41 18.62 0.62 13.63
C ARG A 41 18.68 0.11 12.20
N TRP A 42 17.52 -0.10 11.59
CA TRP A 42 17.38 -0.64 10.24
C TRP A 42 16.57 0.32 9.37
N TYR A 43 17.13 0.71 8.23
CA TYR A 43 16.55 1.60 7.23
C TYR A 43 16.30 0.91 5.88
N SER A 44 16.95 -0.23 5.63
CA SER A 44 16.60 -1.17 4.56
C SER A 44 16.28 -2.55 5.14
N ARG A 45 15.55 -3.36 4.38
CA ARG A 45 15.26 -4.76 4.70
C ARG A 45 16.40 -5.68 4.27
N ASP A 46 17.62 -5.42 4.75
CA ASP A 46 18.76 -6.29 4.49
C ASP A 46 18.66 -7.55 5.35
N VAL A 47 18.06 -8.60 4.79
CA VAL A 47 17.75 -9.84 5.51
C VAL A 47 19.03 -10.52 6.01
N ALA A 48 20.09 -10.51 5.20
CA ALA A 48 21.36 -11.14 5.55
C ALA A 48 22.04 -10.40 6.71
N ALA A 49 22.10 -9.06 6.65
CA ALA A 49 22.66 -8.26 7.73
C ALA A 49 21.84 -8.38 9.03
N ILE A 50 20.51 -8.42 8.94
CA ILE A 50 19.62 -8.64 10.10
C ILE A 50 19.86 -10.02 10.70
N ALA A 51 19.92 -11.08 9.88
CA ALA A 51 20.14 -12.43 10.35
C ALA A 51 21.49 -12.56 11.08
N ALA A 52 22.56 -12.01 10.50
CA ALA A 52 23.87 -11.98 11.12
C ALA A 52 23.87 -11.22 12.46
N ALA A 53 23.25 -10.03 12.51
CA ALA A 53 23.16 -9.22 13.73
C ALA A 53 22.32 -9.87 14.84
N ARG A 54 21.39 -10.76 14.47
CA ARG A 54 20.53 -11.50 15.40
C ARG A 54 21.05 -12.91 15.73
N GLY A 55 22.16 -13.35 15.11
CA GLY A 55 22.69 -14.70 15.28
C GLY A 55 21.75 -15.79 14.76
N LEU A 56 20.96 -15.49 13.73
CA LEU A 56 20.06 -16.45 13.10
C LEU A 56 20.84 -17.35 12.13
N GLY A 57 20.41 -18.61 12.01
CA GLY A 57 20.97 -19.59 11.08
C GLY A 57 20.45 -19.39 9.65
N GLU A 58 20.06 -20.49 9.00
CA GLU A 58 19.44 -20.43 7.68
C GLU A 58 18.11 -19.67 7.74
N VAL A 59 18.02 -18.58 6.99
CA VAL A 59 16.82 -17.74 6.87
C VAL A 59 16.37 -17.68 5.42
N ALA A 60 15.06 -17.52 5.22
CA ALA A 60 14.53 -17.25 3.89
C ALA A 60 15.09 -15.93 3.32
N PRO A 61 15.37 -15.83 2.02
CA PRO A 61 15.99 -14.65 1.41
C PRO A 61 15.01 -13.48 1.17
N TYR A 62 13.97 -13.37 1.98
CA TYR A 62 12.91 -12.37 1.86
C TYR A 62 12.36 -12.00 3.23
N PHE A 63 11.71 -10.84 3.27
CA PHE A 63 11.00 -10.32 4.44
C PHE A 63 9.49 -10.47 4.24
N VAL A 64 8.73 -10.66 5.34
CA VAL A 64 7.27 -10.68 5.32
C VAL A 64 6.74 -9.57 6.24
N ASP A 65 6.08 -8.56 5.67
CA ASP A 65 5.32 -7.57 6.44
C ASP A 65 4.00 -8.21 6.84
N ALA A 66 3.86 -8.61 8.11
CA ALA A 66 2.66 -9.27 8.63
C ALA A 66 1.39 -8.43 8.36
N GLY A 67 0.31 -9.07 7.93
CA GLY A 67 -0.98 -8.42 7.68
C GLY A 67 -1.74 -8.03 8.95
N ALA A 68 -2.73 -7.14 8.82
CA ALA A 68 -3.53 -6.66 9.96
C ALA A 68 -4.38 -7.75 10.63
N ALA A 69 -4.76 -8.79 9.87
CA ALA A 69 -5.58 -9.91 10.36
C ALA A 69 -4.81 -10.90 11.26
N ALA A 70 -3.51 -10.69 11.48
CA ALA A 70 -2.70 -11.50 12.39
C ALA A 70 -2.95 -11.20 13.89
N GLU A 71 -3.97 -10.41 14.24
CA GLU A 71 -4.22 -9.90 15.60
C GLU A 71 -5.55 -10.41 16.19
N PRO A 72 -5.57 -10.89 17.45
CA PRO A 72 -5.00 -10.21 18.61
C PRO A 72 -3.82 -10.99 19.23
N GLY A 73 -2.60 -10.63 18.85
CA GLY A 73 -1.38 -11.33 19.17
C GLY A 73 -0.37 -10.50 19.97
N PRO A 74 0.64 -11.16 20.55
CA PRO A 74 1.86 -10.50 21.04
C PRO A 74 2.46 -9.54 19.99
N LEU A 75 3.18 -8.49 20.43
CA LEU A 75 4.03 -7.70 19.52
C LEU A 75 4.98 -8.62 18.75
N PRO A 76 5.33 -8.32 17.49
CA PRO A 76 5.12 -7.07 16.74
C PRO A 76 3.74 -6.93 16.06
N GLN A 77 3.25 -5.68 15.98
CA GLN A 77 1.96 -5.38 15.36
C GLN A 77 2.03 -5.47 13.82
N GLY A 78 1.19 -6.33 13.24
CA GLY A 78 1.00 -6.43 11.79
C GLY A 78 0.18 -5.27 11.21
N GLY A 79 0.14 -5.15 9.88
CA GLY A 79 -0.75 -4.24 9.16
C GLY A 79 -0.28 -2.79 9.04
N MET A 80 0.96 -2.47 9.43
CA MET A 80 1.52 -1.11 9.28
C MET A 80 1.70 -0.70 7.81
N THR A 81 1.92 -1.68 6.92
CA THR A 81 2.03 -1.43 5.48
C THR A 81 0.66 -1.54 4.82
N GLN A 82 -0.08 -0.42 4.72
CA GLN A 82 -1.34 -0.37 3.97
C GLN A 82 -1.07 -0.03 2.49
N VAL A 83 -1.34 -0.98 1.59
CA VAL A 83 -1.27 -0.75 0.14
C VAL A 83 -2.66 -0.35 -0.33
N SER A 84 -2.95 0.96 -0.33
CA SER A 84 -4.17 1.51 -0.93
C SER A 84 -3.82 2.35 -2.15
N PHE A 85 -4.39 1.98 -3.30
CA PHE A 85 -4.26 2.76 -4.52
C PHE A 85 -5.49 3.66 -4.67
N ARG A 86 -5.27 4.97 -4.87
CA ARG A 86 -6.36 5.89 -5.14
C ARG A 86 -7.06 5.50 -6.44
N ASN A 87 -8.35 5.20 -6.37
CA ASN A 87 -9.17 4.92 -7.55
C ASN A 87 -10.11 6.09 -7.83
N THR A 88 -9.80 6.89 -8.84
CA THR A 88 -10.58 8.09 -9.24
C THR A 88 -11.20 7.93 -10.64
N HIS A 89 -11.22 6.71 -11.19
CA HIS A 89 -11.69 6.45 -12.56
C HIS A 89 -13.15 6.87 -12.78
N LEU A 90 -14.02 6.61 -11.79
CA LEU A 90 -15.43 6.98 -11.88
C LEU A 90 -15.62 8.50 -11.99
N ILE A 91 -14.88 9.28 -11.20
CA ILE A 91 -14.96 10.76 -11.23
C ILE A 91 -14.49 11.29 -12.59
N TYR A 92 -13.41 10.72 -13.14
CA TYR A 92 -12.95 11.07 -14.49
C TYR A 92 -14.01 10.75 -15.54
N ALA A 93 -14.57 9.53 -15.51
CA ALA A 93 -15.62 9.13 -16.44
C ALA A 93 -16.82 10.09 -16.38
N LEU A 94 -17.31 10.41 -15.18
CA LEU A 94 -18.40 11.37 -14.99
C LEU A 94 -18.06 12.75 -15.55
N THR A 95 -16.86 13.26 -15.27
CA THR A 95 -16.40 14.55 -15.79
C THR A 95 -16.44 14.57 -17.32
N TRP A 96 -15.91 13.54 -17.97
CA TRP A 96 -15.90 13.44 -19.43
C TRP A 96 -17.29 13.33 -20.02
N PHE A 97 -18.18 12.53 -19.43
CA PHE A 97 -19.56 12.42 -19.90
C PHE A 97 -20.35 13.72 -19.71
N CYS A 98 -20.17 14.43 -18.59
CA CYS A 98 -20.78 15.74 -18.38
C CYS A 98 -20.32 16.76 -19.45
N LEU A 99 -19.01 16.82 -19.72
CA LEU A 99 -18.47 17.71 -20.75
C LEU A 99 -18.98 17.36 -22.15
N ALA A 100 -19.08 16.06 -22.48
CA ALA A 100 -19.64 15.59 -23.74
C ALA A 100 -21.13 15.98 -23.89
N LEU A 101 -21.93 15.81 -22.83
CA LEU A 101 -23.35 16.18 -22.83
C LEU A 101 -23.55 17.70 -22.97
N MET A 102 -22.75 18.52 -22.27
CA MET A 102 -22.80 19.97 -22.40
C MET A 102 -22.44 20.42 -23.83
N SER A 103 -21.38 19.83 -24.40
CA SER A 103 -20.94 20.13 -25.76
C SER A 103 -21.99 19.73 -26.81
N ALA A 104 -22.55 18.53 -26.68
CA ALA A 104 -23.63 18.05 -27.54
C ALA A 104 -24.90 18.91 -27.41
N GLY A 105 -25.29 19.27 -26.19
CA GLY A 105 -26.41 20.17 -25.92
C GLY A 105 -26.24 21.54 -26.57
N GLY A 106 -25.05 22.13 -26.46
CA GLY A 106 -24.71 23.39 -27.13
C GLY A 106 -24.78 23.30 -28.66
N ALA A 107 -24.24 22.24 -29.25
CA ALA A 107 -24.31 22.01 -30.69
C ALA A 107 -25.76 21.84 -31.18
N ILE A 108 -26.56 21.03 -30.48
CA ILE A 108 -27.98 20.83 -30.79
C ILE A 108 -28.75 22.15 -30.70
N PHE A 109 -28.50 22.95 -29.67
CA PHE A 109 -29.14 24.26 -29.50
C PHE A 109 -28.85 25.20 -30.68
N LEU A 110 -27.59 25.30 -31.11
CA LEU A 110 -27.20 26.15 -32.24
C LEU A 110 -27.82 25.68 -33.56
N ILE A 111 -27.80 24.37 -33.84
CA ILE A 111 -28.40 23.80 -35.06
C ILE A 111 -29.90 24.06 -35.11
N ARG A 112 -30.61 23.85 -33.98
CA ARG A 112 -32.06 24.11 -33.90
C ARG A 112 -32.40 25.59 -34.05
N ARG A 113 -31.54 26.50 -33.59
CA ARG A 113 -31.74 27.94 -33.77
C ARG A 113 -31.60 28.35 -35.24
N GLY A 114 -30.54 27.91 -35.92
CA GLY A 114 -30.32 28.22 -37.34
C GLY A 114 -31.41 27.67 -38.26
N ALA A 115 -31.99 26.51 -37.93
CA ALA A 115 -33.13 25.95 -38.67
C ALA A 115 -34.45 26.71 -38.48
N ASN A 116 -34.56 27.54 -37.43
CA ASN A 116 -35.76 28.32 -37.13
C ASN A 116 -35.68 29.78 -37.60
N GLU A 117 -34.59 30.20 -38.23
CA GLU A 117 -34.53 31.52 -38.88
C GLU A 117 -35.23 31.43 -40.25
N PRO A 118 -36.31 32.19 -40.49
CA PRO A 118 -36.98 32.18 -41.79
C PRO A 118 -36.01 32.72 -42.86
N SER A 119 -36.00 32.08 -44.04
CA SER A 119 -35.27 32.62 -45.18
C SER A 119 -35.76 34.04 -45.46
N ALA A 120 -34.85 35.00 -45.38
CA ALA A 120 -35.13 36.38 -45.76
C ALA A 120 -35.26 36.42 -47.29
N ASP A 121 -36.50 36.33 -47.76
CA ASP A 121 -36.91 36.65 -49.13
C ASP A 121 -37.17 38.16 -49.26
#